data_AF-A0A227IZG5-F1
#
_entry.id   AF-A0A227IZG5-F1
#
_cell.length_a   1.000
_cell.length_b   1.000
_cell.length_c   1.000
_cell.angle_alpha   90.00
_cell.angle_beta   90.00
_cell.angle_gamma   90.00
#
_symmetry.space_group_name_H-M   'P 1'
#
loop_
_entity.id
_entity.type
_entity.pdbx_description
1 polymer ?
#
loop_
_entity_poly.entity_id
_entity_poly.type
_entity_poly.pdbx_seq_one_letter_code
_entity_poly.pdbx_strand_id
1 'polypeptide(L)'
;LKGVELYGLDMGLLQAGASVKGEFEKRLNAVLDEVKNSPTPIILFIDEAHTLVGGGNQAGGSDAANLLKPALARGEVKTIAAT
;
A
#
# COMPACT_ATOMS: atom_id res chain seq x y z
N LEU A 1 -6.75 8.71 18.76
CA LEU A 1 -5.45 8.02 18.57
C LEU A 1 -4.36 8.95 19.10
N LYS A 2 -3.64 8.58 20.16
CA LYS A 2 -2.52 9.38 20.68
C LYS A 2 -1.22 8.65 20.34
N GLY A 3 -0.22 9.37 19.82
CA GLY A 3 1.07 8.79 19.46
C GLY A 3 1.04 7.84 18.25
N VAL A 4 0.12 8.08 17.31
CA VAL A 4 0.02 7.33 16.05
C VAL A 4 0.05 8.33 14.91
N GLU A 5 0.88 8.07 13.90
CA GLU A 5 0.95 8.88 12.70
C GLU A 5 -0.01 8.35 11.63
N LEU A 6 -0.58 9.26 10.84
CA LEU A 6 -1.47 8.94 9.72
C LEU A 6 -0.80 9.40 8.44
N TYR A 7 -0.54 8.46 7.53
CA TYR A 7 0.05 8.75 6.22
C TYR A 7 -0.91 8.34 5.11
N GLY A 8 -1.04 9.18 4.08
CA GLY A 8 -1.73 8.81 2.85
C GLY A 8 -0.83 7.96 1.96
N LEU A 9 -1.36 6.86 1.43
CA LEU A 9 -0.70 6.04 0.42
C LEU A 9 -1.20 6.44 -0.97
N ASP A 10 -0.35 7.13 -1.72
CA ASP A 10 -0.65 7.53 -3.10
C ASP A 10 -0.22 6.43 -4.09
N MET A 11 -1.22 5.73 -4.62
CA MET A 11 -1.03 4.66 -5.60
C MET A 11 -0.54 5.19 -6.95
N GLY A 12 -0.94 6.42 -7.32
CA GLY A 12 -0.50 7.08 -8.54
C GLY A 12 0.99 7.40 -8.50
N LEU A 13 1.52 7.87 -7.36
CA LEU A 13 2.95 8.11 -7.19
C LEU A 13 3.77 6.82 -7.16
N LEU A 14 3.25 5.73 -6.61
CA LEU A 14 3.93 4.44 -6.63
C LEU A 14 4.04 3.88 -8.06
N GLN A 15 2.99 4.06 -8.86
CA GLN A 15 2.97 3.68 -10.28
C GLN A 15 3.79 4.64 -11.15
N ALA A 16 3.77 5.94 -10.84
CA ALA A 16 4.55 6.97 -11.52
C ALA A 16 6.05 6.71 -11.29
N GLY A 17 6.67 6.09 -12.29
CA GLY A 17 8.08 5.71 -12.26
C GLY A 17 8.31 4.21 -12.05
N ALA A 18 7.28 3.40 -11.79
CA ALA A 18 7.36 1.95 -11.90
C ALA A 18 7.26 1.54 -13.38
N SER A 19 8.35 1.74 -14.12
CA SER A 19 8.41 1.49 -15.56
C SER A 19 8.78 0.04 -15.92
N VAL A 20 9.39 -0.66 -14.96
CA VAL A 20 9.81 -2.06 -15.10
C VAL A 20 8.81 -2.96 -14.36
N LYS A 21 8.50 -4.11 -14.96
CA LYS A 21 7.69 -5.17 -14.31
C LYS A 21 8.31 -5.54 -12.96
N GLY A 22 7.53 -5.50 -11.87
CA GLY A 22 8.02 -5.80 -10.52
C GLY A 22 8.48 -4.58 -9.71
N GLU A 23 8.67 -3.42 -10.35
CA GLU A 23 9.17 -2.22 -9.65
C GLU A 23 8.10 -1.62 -8.72
N PHE A 24 6.85 -1.62 -9.15
CA PHE A 24 5.72 -1.20 -8.31
C PHE A 24 5.67 -2.05 -7.04
N GLU A 25 5.74 -3.37 -7.18
CA GLU A 25 5.69 -4.32 -6.06
C GLU A 25 6.87 -4.11 -5.11
N LYS A 26 8.06 -3.85 -5.65
CA LYS A 26 9.25 -3.52 -4.85
C LYS A 26 9.05 -2.23 -4.05
N ARG A 27 8.51 -1.18 -4.66
CA ARG A 27 8.25 0.11 -4.00
C ARG A 27 7.18 -0.02 -2.91
N LEU A 28 6.09 -0.73 -3.19
CA LEU A 28 5.05 -0.98 -2.21
C LEU A 28 5.58 -1.78 -1.02
N ASN A 29 6.35 -2.84 -1.25
CA ASN A 29 6.98 -3.60 -0.16
C ASN A 29 7.91 -2.73 0.69
N ALA A 30 8.71 -1.85 0.07
CA ALA A 30 9.57 -0.92 0.81
C ALA A 30 8.76 -0.01 1.75
N VAL A 31 7.64 0.56 1.28
CA VAL A 31 6.73 1.36 2.12
C VAL A 31 6.16 0.52 3.27
N LEU A 32 5.72 -0.71 2.99
CA LEU A 32 5.20 -1.59 4.04
C LEU A 32 6.26 -1.93 5.08
N ASP A 33 7.50 -2.15 4.67
CA ASP A 33 8.60 -2.44 5.58
C ASP A 33 8.98 -1.22 6.43
N GLU A 34 8.93 0.00 5.88
CA GLU A 34 9.11 1.24 6.66
C GLU A 34 8.01 1.41 7.71
N VAL A 35 6.75 1.15 7.33
CA VAL A 35 5.61 1.21 8.25
C VAL A 35 5.72 0.20 9.38
N LYS A 36 6.15 -1.04 9.06
CA LYS A 36 6.34 -2.10 10.06
C LYS A 36 7.47 -1.81 11.04
N ASN A 37 8.56 -1.22 10.55
CA ASN A 37 9.77 -0.97 11.34
C ASN A 37 9.77 0.41 12.02
N SER A 38 8.74 1.23 11.78
CA SER A 38 8.64 2.55 12.36
C SER A 38 8.59 2.48 13.90
N PRO A 39 9.41 3.27 14.62
CA PRO A 39 9.35 3.36 16.08
C PRO A 39 8.03 3.98 16.57
N THR A 40 7.36 4.75 15.71
CA THR A 40 6.03 5.31 15.96
C THR A 40 5.00 4.52 15.17
N PRO A 41 3.90 4.04 15.78
CA PRO A 41 2.86 3.34 15.05
C PRO A 41 2.27 4.19 13.92
N ILE A 42 2.15 3.61 12.73
CA ILE A 42 1.60 4.27 11.54
C ILE A 42 0.29 3.60 11.13
N ILE A 43 -0.69 4.42 10.76
CA ILE A 43 -1.87 4.01 10.00
C ILE A 43 -1.72 4.54 8.58
N LEU A 44 -1.86 3.66 7.59
CA LEU A 44 -1.91 4.03 6.18
C LEU A 44 -3.36 4.33 5.78
N PHE A 45 -3.59 5.51 5.24
CA PHE A 45 -4.86 5.90 4.62
C PHE A 45 -4.81 5.66 3.12
N ILE A 46 -5.83 4.99 2.58
CA ILE A 46 -5.96 4.70 1.14
C ILE A 46 -7.33 5.23 0.70
N ASP A 47 -7.34 6.32 -0.08
CA ASP A 47 -8.58 7.03 -0.44
C ASP A 47 -9.41 6.27 -1.49
N GLU A 48 -8.76 5.73 -2.52
CA GLU A 48 -9.43 4.97 -3.59
C GLU A 48 -9.05 3.50 -3.50
N ALA A 49 -9.52 2.79 -2.46
CA ALA A 49 -9.10 1.41 -2.22
C ALA A 49 -9.45 0.44 -3.36
N HIS A 50 -10.43 0.77 -4.20
CA HIS A 50 -10.76 -0.01 -5.39
C HIS A 50 -9.60 -0.03 -6.42
N THR A 51 -8.69 0.96 -6.39
CA THR A 51 -7.48 0.98 -7.24
C THR A 51 -6.49 -0.12 -6.85
N LEU A 52 -6.52 -0.62 -5.62
CA LEU A 52 -5.62 -1.67 -5.13
C LEU A 52 -5.87 -3.04 -5.76
N VAL A 53 -7.11 -3.30 -6.18
CA VAL A 53 -7.56 -4.62 -6.64
C VAL A 53 -7.44 -4.76 -8.16
N GLY A 54 -7.11 -3.67 -8.86
CA GLY A 54 -7.00 -3.63 -10.30
C GLY A 54 -8.36 -3.79 -10.99
N GLY A 55 -8.77 -2.79 -11.76
CA GLY A 55 -9.91 -2.90 -12.65
C GLY A 55 -9.62 -3.84 -13.83
N GLY A 56 -9.61 -5.15 -13.57
CA GLY A 56 -9.84 -6.29 -14.48
C GLY A 56 -9.05 -6.47 -15.79
N ASN A 57 -8.49 -5.42 -16.42
CA ASN A 57 -8.21 -5.44 -17.86
C ASN A 57 -6.92 -4.75 -18.32
N GLN A 58 -6.05 -4.27 -17.42
CA GLN A 58 -4.72 -3.82 -17.85
C GLN A 58 -3.69 -4.89 -17.53
N ALA A 59 -3.13 -5.49 -18.57
CA ALA A 59 -1.96 -6.37 -18.50
C ALA A 59 -0.77 -5.56 -17.93
N GLY A 60 -0.66 -5.52 -16.60
CA GLY A 60 0.27 -4.64 -15.88
C GLY A 60 -0.32 -4.02 -14.61
N GLY A 61 -1.62 -4.15 -14.37
CA GLY A 61 -2.27 -3.77 -13.12
C GLY A 61 -1.73 -4.62 -11.98
N SER A 62 -0.82 -4.05 -11.21
CA SER A 62 -0.23 -4.66 -10.03
C SER A 62 -1.30 -5.01 -9.01
N ASP A 63 -1.35 -6.28 -8.59
CA ASP A 63 -2.26 -6.74 -7.53
C ASP A 63 -1.72 -6.32 -6.15
N ALA A 64 -1.77 -5.02 -5.88
CA ALA A 64 -1.37 -4.42 -4.61
C ALA A 64 -2.16 -5.03 -3.45
N ALA A 65 -3.43 -5.39 -3.69
CA ALA A 65 -4.25 -6.08 -2.72
C ALA A 65 -3.63 -7.41 -2.27
N ASN A 66 -3.07 -8.21 -3.17
CA ASN A 66 -2.38 -9.45 -2.78
C ASN A 66 -1.10 -9.23 -1.97
N LEU A 67 -0.42 -8.09 -2.15
CA LEU A 67 0.74 -7.73 -1.33
C LEU A 67 0.32 -7.23 0.06
N LEU A 68 -0.79 -6.51 0.16
CA LEU A 68 -1.30 -5.95 1.41
C LEU A 68 -1.99 -6.99 2.29
N LYS A 69 -2.76 -7.93 1.71
CA LYS A 69 -3.54 -8.94 2.44
C LYS A 69 -2.76 -9.68 3.53
N PRO A 70 -1.54 -10.22 3.28
CA PRO A 70 -0.80 -10.93 4.31
C PRO A 70 -0.34 -10.03 5.47
N ALA A 71 0.10 -8.80 5.18
CA ALA A 71 0.53 -7.85 6.20
C ALA A 71 -0.64 -7.38 7.09
N LEU A 72 -1.81 -7.15 6.47
CA LEU A 72 -3.06 -6.84 7.17
C LEU A 72 -3.53 -8.02 8.04
N ALA A 73 -3.53 -9.24 7.49
CA ALA A 73 -3.96 -10.44 8.21
C ALA A 73 -3.08 -10.75 9.44
N ARG A 74 -1.78 -10.44 9.37
CA ARG A 74 -0.85 -10.57 10.50
C ARG A 74 -0.91 -9.40 11.50
N GLY A 75 -1.64 -8.33 11.18
CA GLY A 75 -1.70 -7.11 11.99
C GLY A 75 -0.40 -6.29 11.99
N GLU A 76 0.52 -6.58 11.07
CA GLU A 76 1.80 -5.89 10.90
C GLU A 76 1.61 -4.46 10.37
N VAL A 77 0.52 -4.24 9.63
CA VAL A 77 0.15 -2.96 9.04
C VAL A 77 -1.30 -2.66 9.39
N LYS A 78 -1.60 -1.40 9.70
CA LYS A 78 -2.96 -0.92 9.94
C LYS A 78 -3.33 0.06 8.83
N THR A 79 -4.50 -0.15 8.22
CA THR A 79 -4.99 0.71 7.14
C THR A 79 -6.39 1.24 7.45
N ILE A 80 -6.66 2.46 7.00
CA ILE A 80 -8.01 3.00 6.83
C ILE A 80 -8.20 3.18 5.32
N ALA A 81 -9.31 2.68 4.80
CA ALA A 81 -9.62 2.74 3.38
C ALA A 81 -10.94 3.48 3.16
N ALA A 82 -10.99 4.32 2.13
CA ALA A 82 -12.23 4.88 1.59
C ALA A 82 -12.52 4.25 0.22
N THR A 83 -13.80 4.27 -0.17
CA THR A 83 -14.29 3.87 -1.49
C THR A 83 -15.64 4.49 -1.77
#